data_AF-A0A535JMX3-F1
#
_entry.id   AF-A0A535JMX3-F1
#
_cell.length_a   1.000
_cell.length_b   1.000
_cell.length_c   1.000
_cell.angle_alpha   90.00
_cell.angle_beta   90.00
_cell.angle_gamma   90.00
#
_symmetry.space_group_name_H-M   'P 1'
#
loop_
_entity.id
_entity.type
_entity.pdbx_description
1 polymer ?
#
loop_
_entity_poly.entity_id
_entity_poly.type
_entity_poly.pdbx_seq_one_letter_code
_entity_poly.pdbx_strand_id
1 'polypeptide(L)'
;MAKKDQRPVDAGLAALVGKSEQEVIDFWKQRFGMIAAIPVDTARVGALTPQLRELVRISDREERKRLTTARMKAFTQLPADQRERIMKTREAAYSVDRGVLEEDQRMVDEILPTLPEARGYPTAAR
;
A
#
# COMPACT_ATOMS: atom_id res chain seq x y z
N MET A 1 16.67 18.01 21.37
CA MET A 1 15.88 16.79 21.15
C MET A 1 14.79 17.12 20.14
N ALA A 2 14.96 16.72 18.88
CA ALA A 2 13.94 16.94 17.86
C ALA A 2 12.73 16.07 18.20
N LYS A 3 11.58 16.68 18.44
CA LYS A 3 10.29 15.96 18.46
C LYS A 3 10.20 15.23 17.12
N LYS A 4 10.34 13.91 17.15
CA LYS A 4 9.91 13.07 16.02
C LYS A 4 8.41 13.31 15.93
N ASP A 5 8.00 14.23 15.06
CA ASP A 5 6.63 14.28 14.59
C ASP A 5 6.32 12.87 14.10
N GLN A 6 5.54 12.12 14.88
CA GLN A 6 4.93 10.89 14.41
C GLN A 6 3.95 11.34 13.35
N ARG A 7 4.43 11.42 12.11
CA ARG A 7 3.55 11.72 11.01
C ARG A 7 2.59 10.55 10.97
N PRO A 8 1.29 10.77 10.72
CA PRO A 8 0.37 9.66 10.80
C PRO A 8 0.79 8.50 9.92
N VAL A 9 1.49 8.72 8.78
CA VAL A 9 2.13 7.71 7.91
C VAL A 9 3.10 6.74 8.59
N ASP A 10 3.65 7.08 9.75
CA ASP A 10 4.64 6.30 10.47
C ASP A 10 4.02 5.21 11.37
N ALA A 11 2.68 5.17 11.53
CA ALA A 11 2.05 4.02 12.21
C ALA A 11 2.11 2.79 11.28
N GLY A 12 2.90 1.79 11.69
CA GLY A 12 3.19 0.62 10.88
C GLY A 12 2.07 -0.42 10.87
N LEU A 13 2.19 -1.40 9.97
CA LEU A 13 1.18 -2.46 9.75
C LEU A 13 0.96 -3.36 10.98
N ALA A 14 1.90 -3.37 11.93
CA ALA A 14 1.76 -4.10 13.19
C ALA A 14 0.54 -3.64 14.02
N ALA A 15 0.08 -2.40 13.85
CA ALA A 15 -1.13 -1.89 14.51
C ALA A 15 -2.45 -2.47 13.95
N LEU A 16 -2.36 -3.25 12.85
CA LEU A 16 -3.50 -3.83 12.14
C LEU A 16 -3.80 -5.28 12.53
N VAL A 17 -2.94 -5.89 13.35
CA VAL A 17 -3.14 -7.24 13.87
C VAL A 17 -4.41 -7.26 14.74
N GLY A 18 -5.30 -8.22 14.47
CA GLY A 18 -6.58 -8.34 15.19
C GLY A 18 -7.64 -7.30 14.81
N LYS A 19 -7.35 -6.38 13.87
CA LYS A 19 -8.32 -5.41 13.36
C LYS A 19 -9.27 -6.04 12.35
N SER A 20 -10.52 -5.58 12.35
CA SER A 20 -11.51 -5.99 11.36
C SER A 20 -11.10 -5.61 9.93
N GLU A 21 -11.65 -6.29 8.93
CA GLU A 21 -11.35 -5.96 7.52
C GLU A 21 -11.62 -4.49 7.21
N GLN A 22 -12.75 -3.96 7.69
CA GLN A 22 -13.13 -2.56 7.45
C GLN A 22 -12.14 -1.57 8.08
N GLU A 23 -11.69 -1.83 9.32
CA GLU A 23 -10.66 -0.98 9.96
C GLU A 23 -9.33 -0.98 9.17
N VAL A 24 -8.94 -2.12 8.60
CA VAL A 24 -7.73 -2.22 7.76
C VAL A 24 -7.93 -1.47 6.43
N ILE A 25 -9.11 -1.57 5.82
CA ILE A 25 -9.45 -0.82 4.61
C ILE A 25 -9.38 0.69 4.87
N ASP A 26 -9.98 1.16 5.97
CA ASP A 26 -10.01 2.57 6.31
C ASP A 26 -8.63 3.11 6.65
N PHE A 27 -7.79 2.31 7.32
CA PHE A 27 -6.37 2.62 7.50
C PHE A 27 -5.67 2.85 6.16
N TRP A 28 -5.85 1.93 5.19
CA TRP A 28 -5.22 2.06 3.88
C TRP A 28 -5.77 3.24 3.08
N LYS A 29 -7.07 3.53 3.15
CA LYS A 29 -7.66 4.72 2.51
C LYS A 29 -7.06 6.00 3.08
N GLN A 30 -6.96 6.11 4.40
CA GLN A 30 -6.33 7.25 5.04
C GLN A 30 -4.86 7.38 4.62
N ARG A 31 -4.11 6.27 4.61
CA ARG A 31 -2.72 6.21 4.16
C ARG A 31 -2.54 6.69 2.73
N PHE A 32 -3.34 6.17 1.81
CA PHE A 32 -3.26 6.57 0.41
C PHE A 32 -3.66 8.03 0.22
N GLY A 33 -4.68 8.52 0.91
CA GLY A 33 -5.04 9.94 0.87
C GLY A 33 -3.89 10.84 1.33
N MET A 34 -3.20 10.46 2.41
CA MET A 34 -2.01 11.20 2.89
C MET A 34 -0.86 11.16 1.88
N ILE A 35 -0.56 9.99 1.31
CA ILE A 35 0.51 9.85 0.31
C ILE A 35 0.15 10.66 -0.94
N ALA A 36 -1.07 10.56 -1.45
CA ALA A 36 -1.52 11.29 -2.64
C ALA A 36 -1.51 12.81 -2.44
N ALA A 37 -1.66 13.30 -1.21
CA ALA A 37 -1.59 14.71 -0.86
C ALA A 37 -0.15 15.27 -0.85
N ILE A 38 0.89 14.43 -0.81
CA ILE A 38 2.29 14.89 -0.87
C ILE A 38 2.56 15.45 -2.28
N PRO A 39 3.02 16.71 -2.40
CA PRO A 39 3.16 17.37 -3.70
C PRO A 39 4.37 16.86 -4.51
N VAL A 40 5.42 16.38 -3.84
CA VAL A 40 6.67 15.96 -4.47
C VAL A 40 6.69 14.44 -4.70
N ASP A 41 6.92 14.03 -5.94
CA ASP A 41 6.89 12.63 -6.39
C ASP A 41 7.88 11.74 -5.62
N THR A 42 9.12 12.19 -5.46
CA THR A 42 10.15 11.44 -4.72
C THR A 42 9.77 11.25 -3.25
N ALA A 43 9.13 12.25 -2.64
CA ALA A 43 8.63 12.16 -1.27
C ALA A 43 7.43 11.20 -1.17
N ARG A 44 6.56 11.13 -2.20
CA ARG A 44 5.51 10.10 -2.27
C ARG A 44 6.09 8.70 -2.33
N VAL A 45 7.10 8.49 -3.18
CA VAL A 45 7.79 7.19 -3.28
C VAL A 45 8.44 6.82 -1.95
N GLY A 46 9.09 7.79 -1.30
CA GLY A 46 9.68 7.61 0.03
C GLY A 46 8.66 7.31 1.13
N ALA A 47 7.40 7.71 0.97
CA ALA A 47 6.30 7.40 1.90
C ALA A 47 5.63 6.05 1.60
N LEU A 48 5.48 5.66 0.32
CA LEU A 48 4.85 4.39 -0.06
C LEU A 48 5.78 3.19 0.15
N THR A 49 7.05 3.31 -0.25
CA THR A 49 8.00 2.17 -0.26
C THR A 49 8.16 1.50 1.11
N PRO A 50 8.29 2.23 2.24
CA PRO A 50 8.36 1.62 3.56
C PRO A 50 7.13 0.79 3.92
N GLN A 51 5.93 1.22 3.51
CA GLN A 51 4.68 0.50 3.77
C GLN A 51 4.65 -0.84 3.03
N LEU A 52 5.09 -0.85 1.76
CA LEU A 52 5.23 -2.08 0.98
C LEU A 52 6.27 -3.02 1.60
N ARG A 53 7.40 -2.46 2.06
CA ARG A 53 8.47 -3.22 2.69
C ARG A 53 8.03 -3.86 4.01
N GLU A 54 7.27 -3.14 4.82
CA GLU A 54 6.67 -3.71 6.03
C GLU A 54 5.73 -4.86 5.68
N LEU A 55 4.87 -4.68 4.68
CA LEU A 55 3.90 -5.71 4.26
C LEU A 55 4.60 -6.99 3.81
N VAL A 56 5.66 -6.86 3.01
CA VAL A 56 6.45 -8.00 2.49
C VAL A 56 7.19 -8.73 3.61
N ARG A 57 7.59 -8.03 4.68
CA ARG A 57 8.32 -8.61 5.81
C ARG A 57 7.44 -9.39 6.79
N ILE A 58 6.12 -9.28 6.70
CA ILE A 58 5.20 -10.07 7.52
C ILE A 58 5.40 -11.55 7.19
N SER A 59 5.85 -12.31 8.19
CA SER A 59 6.17 -13.75 8.03
C SER A 59 4.92 -14.63 7.96
N ASP A 60 3.84 -14.21 8.61
CA ASP A 60 2.54 -14.86 8.48
C ASP A 60 1.96 -14.57 7.09
N ARG A 61 1.90 -15.60 6.26
CA ARG A 61 1.42 -15.50 4.88
C ARG A 61 -0.05 -15.12 4.80
N GLU A 62 -0.89 -15.69 5.66
CA GLU A 62 -2.34 -15.42 5.64
C GLU A 62 -2.62 -14.00 6.09
N GLU A 63 -1.91 -13.52 7.10
CA GLU A 63 -2.01 -12.14 7.54
C GLU A 63 -1.51 -11.17 6.47
N ARG A 64 -0.37 -11.46 5.83
CA ARG A 64 0.12 -10.67 4.69
C ARG A 64 -0.91 -10.62 3.56
N LYS A 65 -1.53 -11.75 3.22
CA LYS A 65 -2.57 -11.83 2.19
C LYS A 65 -3.79 -11.00 2.57
N ARG A 66 -4.28 -11.12 3.82
CA ARG A 66 -5.40 -10.32 4.35
C ARG A 66 -5.14 -8.82 4.24
N LEU A 67 -3.98 -8.36 4.70
CA LEU A 67 -3.60 -6.95 4.66
C LEU A 67 -3.41 -6.44 3.22
N THR A 68 -2.89 -7.28 2.33
CA THR A 68 -2.75 -6.97 0.90
C THR A 68 -4.11 -6.85 0.21
N THR A 69 -5.04 -7.78 0.50
CA THR A 69 -6.42 -7.72 0.01
C THR A 69 -7.12 -6.44 0.46
N ALA A 70 -7.01 -6.09 1.74
CA ALA A 70 -7.58 -4.87 2.27
C ALA A 70 -6.98 -3.61 1.61
N ARG A 71 -5.67 -3.61 1.35
CA ARG A 71 -5.00 -2.54 0.58
C ARG A 71 -5.56 -2.42 -0.84
N MET A 72 -5.79 -3.53 -1.51
CA MET A 72 -6.36 -3.56 -2.86
C MET A 72 -7.79 -3.01 -2.86
N LYS A 73 -8.63 -3.44 -1.92
CA LYS A 73 -9.98 -2.90 -1.71
C LYS A 73 -9.96 -1.39 -1.38
N ALA A 74 -9.04 -0.95 -0.55
CA ALA A 74 -8.90 0.46 -0.20
C ALA A 74 -8.54 1.31 -1.43
N PHE A 75 -7.61 0.84 -2.27
CA PHE A 75 -7.22 1.54 -3.49
C PHE A 75 -8.38 1.72 -4.47
N THR A 76 -9.23 0.70 -4.67
CA THR A 76 -10.34 0.79 -5.63
C THR A 76 -11.40 1.81 -5.21
N GLN A 77 -11.52 2.07 -3.90
CA GLN A 77 -12.45 3.03 -3.30
C GLN A 77 -11.93 4.48 -3.26
N LEU A 78 -10.69 4.74 -3.68
CA LEU A 78 -10.14 6.10 -3.70
C LEU A 78 -10.74 6.95 -4.83
N PRO A 79 -10.78 8.29 -4.66
CA PRO A 79 -11.01 9.23 -5.75
C PRO A 79 -10.06 8.99 -6.94
N ALA A 80 -10.51 9.26 -8.16
CA ALA A 80 -9.77 8.94 -9.39
C ALA A 80 -8.39 9.61 -9.47
N ASP A 81 -8.30 10.87 -9.07
CA ASP A 81 -7.06 11.66 -9.00
C ASP A 81 -6.06 11.06 -7.99
N GLN A 82 -6.56 10.60 -6.84
CA GLN A 82 -5.72 9.93 -5.84
C GLN A 82 -5.25 8.57 -6.32
N ARG A 83 -6.12 7.79 -6.99
CA ARG A 83 -5.72 6.51 -7.61
C ARG A 83 -4.59 6.71 -8.60
N GLU A 84 -4.71 7.68 -9.51
CA GLU A 84 -3.68 7.96 -10.51
C GLU A 84 -2.33 8.33 -9.85
N ARG A 85 -2.35 9.18 -8.82
CA ARG A 85 -1.13 9.54 -8.08
C ARG A 85 -0.49 8.35 -7.39
N ILE A 86 -1.30 7.47 -6.79
CA ILE A 86 -0.80 6.26 -6.13
C ILE A 86 -0.26 5.26 -7.15
N MET A 87 -0.89 5.09 -8.31
CA MET A 87 -0.38 4.25 -9.39
C MET A 87 1.01 4.69 -9.84
N LYS A 88 1.16 5.97 -10.21
CA LYS A 88 2.47 6.54 -10.61
C LYS A 88 3.52 6.41 -9.50
N THR A 89 3.11 6.57 -8.24
CA THR A 89 4.00 6.40 -7.09
C THR A 89 4.47 4.96 -6.95
N ARG A 90 3.57 3.98 -7.14
CA ARG A 90 3.90 2.55 -7.09
C ARG A 90 4.84 2.15 -8.23
N GLU A 91 4.61 2.65 -9.44
CA GLU A 91 5.50 2.46 -10.59
C GLU A 91 6.90 3.01 -10.31
N ALA A 92 6.99 4.25 -9.81
CA ALA A 92 8.27 4.86 -9.47
C ALA A 92 9.00 4.13 -8.32
N ALA A 93 8.27 3.55 -7.36
CA ALA A 93 8.85 2.75 -6.28
C ALA A 93 9.57 1.49 -6.77
N TYR A 94 9.22 0.97 -7.96
CA TYR A 94 9.93 -0.16 -8.60
C TYR A 94 11.41 0.15 -8.83
N SER A 95 11.72 1.40 -9.18
CA SER A 95 13.11 1.85 -9.42
C SER A 95 13.90 2.05 -8.12
N VAL A 96 13.23 2.11 -6.97
CA VAL A 96 13.86 2.36 -5.66
C VAL A 96 14.10 1.07 -4.90
N ASP A 97 13.15 0.15 -4.89
CA ASP A 97 13.25 -1.12 -4.16
C ASP A 97 12.55 -2.25 -4.93
N ARG A 98 13.17 -2.66 -6.03
CA ARG A 98 12.64 -3.65 -6.97
C ARG A 98 12.22 -4.96 -6.29
N GLY A 99 13.04 -5.48 -5.38
CA GLY A 99 12.77 -6.75 -4.70
C GLY A 99 11.49 -6.72 -3.86
N VAL A 100 11.26 -5.61 -3.13
CA VAL A 100 10.01 -5.40 -2.39
C VAL A 100 8.80 -5.35 -3.33
N LEU A 101 8.92 -4.63 -4.45
CA LEU A 101 7.80 -4.50 -5.39
C LEU A 101 7.48 -5.81 -6.11
N GLU A 102 8.48 -6.63 -6.45
CA GLU A 102 8.28 -7.94 -7.06
C GLU A 102 7.63 -8.94 -6.09
N GLU A 103 8.05 -8.93 -4.83
CA GLU A 103 7.41 -9.71 -3.77
C GLU A 103 5.96 -9.27 -3.53
N ASP A 104 5.73 -7.96 -3.47
CA ASP A 104 4.40 -7.38 -3.37
C ASP A 104 3.51 -7.80 -4.55
N GLN A 105 4.05 -7.70 -5.77
CA GLN A 105 3.35 -8.05 -7.00
C GLN A 105 2.95 -9.52 -7.03
N ARG A 106 3.81 -10.43 -6.56
CA ARG A 106 3.47 -11.86 -6.46
C ARG A 106 2.25 -12.12 -5.57
N MET A 107 2.13 -11.39 -4.47
CA MET A 107 0.95 -11.49 -3.59
C MET A 107 -0.29 -10.89 -4.26
N VAL A 108 -0.17 -9.75 -4.94
CA VAL A 108 -1.26 -9.13 -5.70
C VAL A 108 -1.76 -10.07 -6.80
N ASP A 109 -0.86 -10.70 -7.56
CA ASP A 109 -1.21 -11.62 -8.65
C ASP A 109 -1.95 -12.86 -8.13
N GLU A 110 -1.64 -13.32 -6.91
CA GLU A 110 -2.38 -14.42 -6.25
C GLU A 110 -3.78 -14.00 -5.82
N ILE A 111 -3.95 -12.76 -5.34
CA ILE A 111 -5.23 -12.24 -4.83
C ILE A 111 -6.18 -11.87 -5.97
N LEU A 112 -5.66 -11.26 -7.04
CA LEU A 112 -6.45 -10.63 -8.10
C LEU A 112 -7.56 -11.53 -8.70
N PRO A 113 -7.33 -12.84 -8.96
CA PRO A 113 -8.37 -13.74 -9.47
C PRO A 113 -9.55 -13.91 -8.50
N THR A 114 -9.31 -13.73 -7.20
CA THR A 114 -10.30 -13.88 -6.12
C THR A 114 -10.94 -12.56 -5.69
N LEU A 115 -10.53 -11.43 -6.26
CA LEU A 115 -10.99 -10.09 -5.89
C LEU A 115 -11.51 -9.32 -7.13
N PRO A 116 -12.71 -9.67 -7.66
CA PRO A 116 -13.23 -9.12 -8.91
C PRO A 116 -13.34 -7.59 -8.92
N GLU A 117 -13.64 -6.97 -7.78
CA GLU A 117 -13.73 -5.52 -7.62
C GLU A 117 -12.38 -4.80 -7.78
N ALA A 118 -11.27 -5.54 -7.71
CA ALA A 118 -9.91 -5.02 -7.84
C ALA A 118 -9.27 -5.30 -9.21
N ARG A 119 -10.04 -5.70 -10.23
CA ARG A 119 -9.52 -5.95 -11.59
C ARG A 119 -8.78 -4.76 -12.23
N GLY A 120 -8.98 -3.53 -11.74
CA GLY A 120 -8.25 -2.32 -12.14
C GLY A 120 -7.07 -1.95 -11.24
N TYR A 121 -6.65 -2.83 -10.33
CA TYR A 121 -5.51 -2.59 -9.45
C TYR A 121 -4.21 -2.56 -10.27
N PRO A 122 -3.31 -1.60 -10.04
CA PRO A 122 -2.04 -1.52 -10.77
C PRO A 122 -1.21 -2.77 -10.50
N THR A 123 -1.08 -3.61 -11.53
CA THR A 123 -0.03 -4.61 -11.59
C THR A 123 1.22 -3.92 -12.12
N ALA A 124 2.40 -4.26 -11.59
CA ALA A 124 3.64 -3.84 -12.22
C ALA A 124 3.59 -4.37 -13.65
N ALA A 125 3.65 -3.47 -14.64
CA ALA A 125 3.62 -3.83 -16.04
C ALA A 125 4.66 -4.95 -16.28
N ARG A 126 4.19 -6.07 -16.84
CA ARG A 126 5.09 -7.10 -17.38
C ARG A 126 5.81 -6.55 -18.59
#